data_AF-A0A5A7S2W3-F1
#
_entry.id   AF-A0A5A7S2W3-F1
#
_cell.length_a   1.000
_cell.length_b   1.000
_cell.length_c   1.000
_cell.angle_alpha   90.00
_cell.angle_beta   90.00
_cell.angle_gamma   90.00
#
_symmetry.space_group_name_H-M   'P 1'
#
loop_
_entity.id
_entity.type
_entity.pdbx_description
1 polymer ?
#
loop_
_entity_poly.entity_id
_entity_poly.type
_entity_poly.pdbx_seq_one_letter_code
_entity_poly.pdbx_strand_id
1 'polypeptide(L)'
;MLKVVDVPSIAELANENDIIFCVDATFSTPINQHALEQGADIVIHSTSKYLSGHSDLIGGIVASNKQNIEKIWQRMTKYGGCMNPFQAYMLLRSMKTLHIRMKTHNENAMGIAEFLEKKVKKVIYPGLESHEQYEIAKRLLKGYGGMVSFVLGKNEYGLKFMRRLKIIKEASSLGGIESLMSMPFNTSHSYLSNEERKKWE
;
A
#
# COMPACT_ATOMS: atom_id res chain seq x y z
N MET A 1 8.91 4.63 3.70
CA MET A 1 8.01 5.68 4.23
C MET A 1 6.57 5.19 4.09
N LEU A 2 5.74 5.40 5.11
CA LEU A 2 4.30 5.07 5.10
C LEU A 2 3.49 6.32 5.47
N LYS A 3 3.63 7.38 4.68
CA LYS A 3 2.92 8.65 4.90
C LYS A 3 1.43 8.48 4.59
N VAL A 4 0.59 9.22 5.32
CA VAL A 4 -0.85 9.31 5.05
C VAL A 4 -1.16 10.72 4.57
N VAL A 5 -1.98 10.83 3.52
CA VAL A 5 -2.39 12.10 2.92
C VAL A 5 -3.86 12.39 3.24
N ASP A 6 -4.18 13.67 3.36
CA ASP A 6 -5.55 14.14 3.59
C ASP A 6 -6.33 14.15 2.27
N VAL A 7 -6.92 13.01 1.92
CA VAL A 7 -7.64 12.82 0.64
C VAL A 7 -8.76 13.85 0.47
N PRO A 8 -9.65 14.12 1.44
CA PRO A 8 -10.67 15.15 1.31
C PRO A 8 -10.12 16.54 1.00
N SER A 9 -9.07 16.97 1.69
CA SER A 9 -8.50 18.31 1.48
C SER A 9 -7.87 18.45 0.08
N ILE A 10 -7.24 17.38 -0.41
CA ILE A 10 -6.66 17.36 -1.77
C ILE A 10 -7.78 17.33 -2.83
N ALA A 11 -8.85 16.58 -2.57
CA ALA A 11 -10.01 16.52 -3.47
C ALA A 11 -10.68 17.88 -3.61
N GLU A 12 -10.86 18.62 -2.52
CA GLU A 12 -11.39 19.98 -2.53
C GLU A 12 -10.53 20.90 -3.40
N LEU A 13 -9.22 20.94 -3.16
CA LEU A 13 -8.27 21.74 -3.95
C LEU A 13 -8.29 21.36 -5.44
N ALA A 14 -8.35 20.06 -5.75
CA ALA A 14 -8.40 19.58 -7.13
C ALA A 14 -9.69 20.03 -7.83
N ASN A 15 -10.83 19.93 -7.14
CA ASN A 15 -12.13 20.36 -7.64
C ASN A 15 -12.19 21.88 -7.87
N GLU A 16 -11.63 22.69 -6.97
CA GLU A 16 -11.52 24.15 -7.13
C GLU A 16 -10.73 24.56 -8.39
N ASN A 17 -9.84 23.68 -8.87
CA ASN A 17 -8.94 23.95 -10.00
C ASN A 17 -9.28 23.13 -11.26
N ASP A 18 -10.41 22.40 -11.28
CA ASP A 18 -10.81 21.52 -12.39
C ASP A 18 -9.72 20.47 -12.75
N ILE A 19 -9.09 19.89 -11.72
CA ILE A 19 -8.03 18.88 -11.83
C ILE A 19 -8.59 17.50 -11.46
N ILE A 20 -8.32 16.49 -12.27
CA ILE A 20 -8.63 15.09 -11.93
C ILE A 20 -7.71 14.60 -10.81
N PHE A 21 -8.30 14.22 -9.68
CA PHE A 21 -7.58 13.67 -8.55
C PHE A 21 -7.63 12.14 -8.53
N CYS A 22 -6.45 11.52 -8.65
CA CYS A 22 -6.29 10.07 -8.60
C CYS A 22 -5.57 9.62 -7.32
N VAL A 23 -6.12 8.60 -6.65
CA VAL A 23 -5.51 7.96 -5.48
C VAL A 23 -5.10 6.53 -5.81
N ASP A 24 -3.82 6.21 -5.61
CA ASP A 24 -3.37 4.82 -5.53
C ASP A 24 -3.64 4.28 -4.12
N ALA A 25 -4.68 3.46 -4.01
CA ALA A 25 -5.12 2.87 -2.74
C ALA A 25 -4.61 1.44 -2.57
N THR A 26 -3.50 1.06 -3.22
CA THR A 26 -2.93 -0.30 -3.14
C THR A 26 -2.66 -0.74 -1.71
N PHE A 27 -2.16 0.16 -0.84
CA PHE A 27 -1.77 -0.18 0.54
C PHE A 27 -2.96 -0.18 1.50
N SER A 28 -3.87 0.79 1.35
CA SER A 28 -5.04 0.90 2.23
C SER A 28 -6.09 -0.15 1.87
N THR A 29 -6.22 -0.51 0.59
CA THR A 29 -7.29 -1.38 0.08
C THR A 29 -8.68 -0.75 0.28
N PRO A 30 -9.73 -1.21 -0.43
CA PRO A 30 -11.08 -0.74 -0.15
C PRO A 30 -11.60 -1.16 1.23
N ILE A 31 -10.89 -2.01 1.99
CA ILE A 31 -11.29 -2.37 3.36
C ILE A 31 -10.95 -1.25 4.34
N ASN A 32 -9.75 -0.67 4.25
CA ASN A 32 -9.31 0.33 5.22
C ASN A 32 -9.60 1.76 4.76
N GLN A 33 -9.83 2.02 3.48
CA GLN A 33 -10.09 3.39 2.99
C GLN A 33 -10.97 3.37 1.75
N HIS A 34 -12.01 4.21 1.74
CA HIS A 34 -12.89 4.40 0.60
C HIS A 34 -12.58 5.74 -0.06
N ALA A 35 -11.48 5.82 -0.83
CA ALA A 35 -10.97 7.10 -1.35
C ALA A 35 -11.95 7.81 -2.31
N LEU A 36 -12.80 7.07 -3.04
CA LEU A 36 -13.88 7.67 -3.86
C LEU A 36 -14.92 8.41 -2.99
N GLU A 37 -15.28 7.85 -1.83
CA GLU A 37 -16.18 8.50 -0.87
C GLU A 37 -15.53 9.70 -0.19
N GLN A 38 -14.19 9.77 -0.23
CA GLN A 38 -13.39 10.87 0.31
C GLN A 38 -13.11 11.96 -0.74
N GLY A 39 -13.71 11.89 -1.94
CA GLY A 39 -13.63 12.92 -2.97
C GLY A 39 -12.62 12.66 -4.10
N ALA A 40 -11.92 11.53 -4.11
CA ALA A 40 -11.09 11.19 -5.26
C ALA A 40 -11.96 10.90 -6.51
N ASP A 41 -11.54 11.39 -7.68
CA ASP A 41 -12.21 11.07 -8.94
C ASP A 41 -11.93 9.64 -9.39
N ILE A 42 -10.68 9.21 -9.22
CA ILE A 42 -10.19 7.92 -9.71
C ILE A 42 -9.42 7.23 -8.59
N VAL A 43 -9.74 5.96 -8.35
CA VAL A 43 -8.94 5.10 -7.46
C VAL A 43 -8.33 3.97 -8.27
N ILE A 44 -7.04 3.75 -8.08
CA ILE A 44 -6.32 2.63 -8.69
C ILE A 44 -5.78 1.69 -7.61
N HIS A 45 -5.68 0.42 -7.95
CA HIS A 45 -4.98 -0.56 -7.14
C HIS A 45 -4.13 -1.48 -8.01
N SER A 46 -2.95 -1.86 -7.52
CA SER A 46 -2.26 -3.07 -7.98
C SER A 46 -2.97 -4.30 -7.42
N THR A 47 -3.60 -5.09 -8.29
CA THR A 47 -4.28 -6.32 -7.87
C THR A 47 -3.30 -7.41 -7.47
N SER A 48 -2.02 -7.28 -7.85
CA SER A 48 -0.91 -8.15 -7.47
C SER A 48 -0.59 -8.16 -5.98
N LYS A 49 -1.15 -7.22 -5.21
CA LYS A 49 -0.87 -7.00 -3.78
C LYS A 49 -2.00 -7.59 -2.94
N TYR A 50 -2.53 -6.82 -1.97
CA TYR A 50 -3.56 -7.28 -1.05
C TYR A 50 -4.84 -7.82 -1.72
N LEU A 51 -5.22 -7.30 -2.89
CA LEU A 51 -6.46 -7.73 -3.55
C LEU A 51 -6.39 -9.20 -3.99
N SER A 52 -5.32 -9.63 -4.67
CA SER A 52 -5.05 -11.06 -4.83
C SER A 52 -4.65 -11.69 -3.48
N GLY A 53 -3.59 -11.18 -2.85
CA GLY A 53 -3.12 -11.64 -1.55
C GLY A 53 -2.56 -13.06 -1.52
N HIS A 54 -2.34 -13.70 -2.66
CA HIS A 54 -1.75 -15.03 -2.77
C HIS A 54 -0.45 -15.06 -3.59
N SER A 55 0.07 -13.88 -3.97
CA SER A 55 1.37 -13.72 -4.66
C SER A 55 1.51 -14.52 -5.95
N ASP A 56 0.40 -14.78 -6.64
CA ASP A 56 0.26 -15.67 -7.79
C ASP A 56 -0.37 -14.99 -9.03
N LEU A 57 -0.64 -13.69 -8.94
CA LEU A 57 -1.30 -12.90 -9.98
C LEU A 57 -0.67 -11.52 -10.12
N ILE A 58 -0.62 -11.00 -11.33
CA ILE A 58 -0.22 -9.63 -11.64
C ILE A 58 -1.35 -8.91 -12.36
N GLY A 59 -1.68 -7.70 -11.92
CA GLY A 59 -2.65 -6.85 -12.62
C GLY A 59 -2.90 -5.52 -11.92
N GLY A 60 -3.81 -4.75 -12.52
CA GLY A 60 -4.31 -3.50 -12.00
C GLY A 60 -5.82 -3.40 -12.15
N ILE A 61 -6.43 -2.56 -11.32
CA ILE A 61 -7.84 -2.21 -11.42
C ILE A 61 -8.00 -0.71 -11.23
N VAL A 62 -8.98 -0.14 -11.91
CA VAL A 62 -9.38 1.27 -11.80
C VAL A 62 -10.85 1.32 -11.41
N ALA A 63 -11.18 2.12 -10.42
CA ALA A 63 -12.54 2.43 -9.98
C ALA A 63 -12.79 3.94 -10.09
N SER A 64 -13.90 4.33 -10.69
CA SER A 64 -14.30 5.73 -10.89
C SER A 64 -15.78 5.79 -11.28
N ASN A 65 -16.30 7.00 -11.51
CA ASN A 65 -17.63 7.22 -12.07
C ASN A 65 -17.73 6.75 -13.54
N LYS A 66 -18.97 6.66 -14.06
CA LYS A 66 -19.24 6.17 -15.42
C LYS A 66 -18.50 6.99 -16.50
N GLN A 67 -18.52 8.32 -16.40
CA GLN A 67 -17.92 9.21 -17.40
C GLN A 67 -16.40 8.99 -17.51
N ASN A 68 -15.71 8.86 -16.38
CA ASN A 68 -14.27 8.59 -16.34
C ASN A 68 -13.95 7.17 -16.79
N ILE A 69 -14.71 6.17 -16.34
CA ILE A 69 -14.51 4.77 -16.75
C ILE A 69 -14.70 4.59 -18.26
N GLU A 70 -15.65 5.27 -18.90
CA GLU A 70 -15.83 5.21 -20.35
C GLU A 70 -14.60 5.73 -21.11
N LYS A 71 -14.02 6.86 -20.66
CA LYS A 71 -12.78 7.41 -21.24
C LYS A 71 -11.61 6.45 -21.06
N ILE A 72 -11.47 5.86 -19.87
CA ILE A 72 -10.40 4.91 -19.54
C ILE A 72 -10.54 3.62 -20.35
N TRP A 73 -11.76 3.10 -20.47
CA TRP A 73 -12.07 1.92 -21.28
C TRP A 73 -11.68 2.12 -22.74
N GLN A 74 -12.04 3.26 -23.34
CA GLN A 74 -11.67 3.60 -24.72
C GLN A 74 -10.14 3.65 -24.94
N ARG A 75 -9.37 4.01 -23.91
CA ARG A 75 -7.90 3.98 -23.97
C ARG A 75 -7.36 2.57 -23.79
N MET A 76 -7.90 1.81 -22.84
CA MET A 76 -7.51 0.42 -22.58
C MET A 76 -7.69 -0.45 -23.83
N THR A 77 -8.80 -0.31 -24.56
CA THR A 77 -9.05 -1.08 -25.80
C THR A 77 -8.06 -0.75 -26.91
N LYS A 78 -7.50 0.46 -26.93
CA LYS A 78 -6.48 0.89 -27.90
C LYS A 78 -5.06 0.46 -27.50
N TYR A 79 -4.73 0.48 -26.21
CA TYR A 79 -3.41 0.11 -25.71
C TYR A 79 -3.25 -1.39 -25.44
N GLY A 80 -4.35 -2.15 -25.37
CA GLY A 80 -4.32 -3.61 -25.22
C GLY A 80 -4.03 -4.12 -23.81
N GLY A 81 -4.11 -3.28 -22.79
CA GLY A 81 -3.81 -3.63 -21.39
C GLY A 81 -4.93 -4.39 -20.66
N CYS A 82 -5.61 -5.33 -21.33
CA CYS A 82 -6.72 -6.09 -20.72
C CYS A 82 -6.22 -7.25 -19.84
N MET A 83 -6.91 -7.49 -18.72
CA MET A 83 -6.60 -8.61 -17.83
C MET A 83 -7.00 -9.95 -18.46
N ASN A 84 -6.14 -10.96 -18.31
CA ASN A 84 -6.45 -12.32 -18.73
C ASN A 84 -7.69 -12.86 -17.95
N PRO A 85 -8.67 -13.53 -18.60
CA PRO A 85 -9.88 -14.03 -17.91
C PRO A 85 -9.61 -14.98 -16.74
N PHE A 86 -8.57 -15.82 -16.84
CA PHE A 86 -8.16 -16.71 -15.75
C PHE A 86 -7.62 -15.91 -14.56
N GLN A 87 -6.83 -14.86 -14.82
CA GLN A 87 -6.39 -13.93 -13.77
C GLN A 87 -7.59 -13.21 -13.14
N ALA A 88 -8.56 -12.77 -13.95
CA ALA A 88 -9.79 -12.16 -13.44
C ALA A 88 -10.56 -13.10 -12.50
N TYR A 89 -10.64 -14.39 -12.85
CA TYR A 89 -11.22 -15.43 -11.99
C TYR A 89 -10.43 -15.63 -10.68
N MET A 90 -9.10 -15.72 -10.75
CA MET A 90 -8.25 -15.85 -9.56
C MET A 90 -8.41 -14.66 -8.61
N LEU A 91 -8.50 -13.45 -9.16
CA LEU A 91 -8.78 -12.25 -8.39
C LEU A 91 -10.17 -12.33 -7.74
N LEU A 92 -11.22 -12.69 -8.48
CA LEU A 92 -12.57 -12.85 -7.93
C LEU A 92 -12.63 -13.88 -6.79
N ARG A 93 -11.92 -15.01 -6.92
CA ARG A 93 -11.75 -16.00 -5.85
C ARG A 93 -11.08 -15.37 -4.62
N SER A 94 -9.98 -14.67 -4.83
CA SER A 94 -9.16 -14.05 -3.77
C SER A 94 -9.88 -12.95 -2.99
N MET A 95 -10.76 -12.20 -3.67
CA MET A 95 -11.55 -11.14 -3.05
C MET A 95 -12.54 -11.65 -2.00
N LYS A 96 -12.97 -12.92 -2.09
CA LYS A 96 -13.90 -13.53 -1.10
C LYS A 96 -13.33 -13.55 0.31
N THR A 97 -12.01 -13.61 0.45
CA THR A 97 -11.32 -13.62 1.75
C THR A 97 -10.65 -12.29 2.09
N LEU A 98 -10.82 -11.25 1.27
CA LEU A 98 -10.12 -9.98 1.46
C LEU A 98 -10.37 -9.37 2.85
N HIS A 99 -11.63 -9.32 3.28
CA HIS A 99 -12.01 -8.73 4.57
C HIS A 99 -11.38 -9.44 5.77
N ILE A 100 -11.40 -10.77 5.83
CA ILE A 100 -10.74 -11.53 6.91
C ILE A 100 -9.22 -11.42 6.85
N ARG A 101 -8.61 -11.43 5.65
CA ARG A 101 -7.16 -11.25 5.50
C ARG A 101 -6.72 -9.86 5.96
N MET A 102 -7.44 -8.82 5.56
CA MET A 102 -7.12 -7.45 5.96
C MET A 102 -7.29 -7.20 7.45
N LYS A 103 -8.31 -7.81 8.09
CA LYS A 103 -8.44 -7.80 9.56
C LYS A 103 -7.17 -8.36 10.22
N THR A 104 -6.75 -9.56 9.82
CA THR A 104 -5.54 -10.19 10.37
C THR A 104 -4.27 -9.40 10.05
N HIS A 105 -4.15 -8.81 8.86
CA HIS A 105 -3.01 -7.94 8.54
C HIS A 105 -2.96 -6.70 9.43
N ASN A 106 -4.09 -6.03 9.66
CA ASN A 106 -4.17 -4.87 10.54
C ASN A 106 -3.76 -5.24 11.98
N GLU A 107 -4.32 -6.33 12.52
CA GLU A 107 -4.03 -6.81 13.88
C GLU A 107 -2.55 -7.19 14.06
N ASN A 108 -2.00 -8.00 13.15
CA ASN A 108 -0.61 -8.43 13.22
C ASN A 108 0.36 -7.25 13.05
N ALA A 109 0.08 -6.35 12.12
CA ALA A 109 0.95 -5.19 11.88
C ALA A 109 0.98 -4.24 13.08
N MET A 110 -0.17 -4.00 13.72
CA MET A 110 -0.21 -3.22 14.96
C MET A 110 0.65 -3.86 16.05
N GLY A 111 0.45 -5.15 16.33
CA GLY A 111 1.22 -5.86 17.36
C GLY A 111 2.73 -5.88 17.08
N ILE A 112 3.14 -6.01 15.81
CA ILE A 112 4.54 -5.92 15.40
C ILE A 112 5.07 -4.49 15.57
N ALA A 113 4.29 -3.47 15.17
CA ALA A 113 4.70 -2.07 15.26
C ALA A 113 4.92 -1.65 16.72
N GLU A 114 3.99 -1.97 17.62
CA GLU A 114 4.09 -1.69 19.07
C GLU A 114 5.27 -2.44 19.71
N PHE A 115 5.48 -3.71 19.33
CA PHE A 115 6.63 -4.48 19.81
C PHE A 115 7.96 -3.83 19.40
N LEU A 116 8.07 -3.41 18.13
CA LEU A 116 9.28 -2.83 17.59
C LEU A 116 9.54 -1.42 18.12
N GLU A 117 8.50 -0.65 18.46
CA GLU A 117 8.62 0.75 18.88
C GLU A 117 9.60 0.93 20.06
N LYS A 118 9.68 -0.07 20.94
CA LYS A 118 10.60 -0.09 22.11
C LYS A 118 11.95 -0.75 21.85
N LYS A 119 12.17 -1.31 20.67
CA LYS A 119 13.33 -2.18 20.34
C LYS A 119 14.23 -1.60 19.25
N VAL A 120 13.75 -0.64 18.48
CA VAL A 120 14.47 -0.08 17.33
C VAL A 120 14.51 1.45 17.39
N LYS A 121 15.27 2.07 16.48
CA LYS A 121 15.48 3.53 16.47
C LYS A 121 14.21 4.30 16.11
N LYS A 122 13.43 3.79 15.16
CA LYS A 122 12.21 4.42 14.65
C LYS A 122 11.30 3.37 14.05
N VAL A 123 10.00 3.45 14.34
CA VAL A 123 8.96 2.71 13.63
C VAL A 123 8.09 3.72 12.89
N ILE A 124 7.67 3.35 11.69
CA ILE A 124 6.79 4.15 10.85
C ILE A 124 5.61 3.25 10.54
N TYR A 125 4.51 3.49 11.24
CA TYR A 125 3.24 2.79 11.06
C TYR A 125 2.08 3.75 11.33
N PRO A 126 1.11 3.92 10.41
CA PRO A 126 0.03 4.90 10.57
C PRO A 126 -0.83 4.75 11.83
N GLY A 127 -0.85 3.55 12.43
CA GLY A 127 -1.61 3.27 13.63
C GLY A 127 -0.94 3.65 14.95
N LEU A 128 0.35 4.02 14.94
CA LEU A 128 1.05 4.45 16.15
C LEU A 128 0.83 5.94 16.40
N GLU A 129 0.62 6.34 17.66
CA GLU A 129 0.53 7.76 18.05
C GLU A 129 1.80 8.55 17.73
N SER A 130 2.96 7.86 17.68
CA SER A 130 4.25 8.43 17.29
C SER A 130 4.35 8.75 15.79
N HIS A 131 3.38 8.33 14.98
CA HIS A 131 3.36 8.58 13.55
C HIS A 131 2.99 10.04 13.25
N GLU A 132 3.76 10.70 12.39
CA GLU A 132 3.61 12.12 12.06
C GLU A 132 2.19 12.47 11.58
N GLN A 133 1.57 11.60 10.78
CA GLN A 133 0.20 11.77 10.29
C GLN A 133 -0.84 10.92 11.04
N TYR A 134 -0.61 10.59 12.31
CA TYR A 134 -1.51 9.74 13.11
C TYR A 134 -2.95 10.28 13.15
N GLU A 135 -3.14 11.58 13.42
CA GLU A 135 -4.49 12.15 13.51
C GLU A 135 -5.25 12.08 12.18
N ILE A 136 -4.56 12.27 11.05
CA ILE A 136 -5.14 12.09 9.71
C ILE A 136 -5.51 10.61 9.50
N ALA A 137 -4.60 9.69 9.84
CA ALA A 137 -4.82 8.25 9.71
C ALA A 137 -6.03 7.80 10.54
N LYS A 138 -6.11 8.22 11.80
CA LYS A 138 -7.21 7.92 12.73
C LYS A 138 -8.56 8.44 12.24
N ARG A 139 -8.57 9.63 11.62
CA ARG A 139 -9.79 10.23 11.07
C ARG A 139 -10.25 9.57 9.78
N LEU A 140 -9.32 9.21 8.88
CA LEU A 140 -9.64 8.83 7.50
C LEU A 140 -9.60 7.33 7.23
N LEU A 141 -8.91 6.53 8.05
CA LEU A 141 -8.73 5.10 7.83
C LEU A 141 -9.57 4.26 8.80
N LYS A 142 -10.16 3.18 8.29
CA LYS A 142 -10.86 2.14 9.08
C LYS A 142 -9.91 1.04 9.60
N GLY A 143 -8.64 1.10 9.19
CA GLY A 143 -7.55 0.20 9.59
C GLY A 143 -6.22 0.71 9.02
N TYR A 144 -5.09 0.31 9.59
CA TYR A 144 -3.79 0.93 9.26
C TYR A 144 -2.93 0.12 8.29
N GLY A 145 -3.45 -0.99 7.76
CA GLY A 145 -2.80 -1.85 6.78
C GLY A 145 -1.80 -2.82 7.41
N GLY A 146 -1.26 -3.71 6.55
CA GLY A 146 -0.28 -4.72 6.95
C GLY A 146 1.19 -4.30 6.78
N MET A 147 1.44 -3.05 6.38
CA MET A 147 2.78 -2.56 6.08
C MET A 147 3.39 -1.91 7.32
N VAL A 148 4.56 -2.37 7.74
CA VAL A 148 5.34 -1.75 8.83
C VAL A 148 6.72 -1.42 8.30
N SER A 149 7.16 -0.17 8.48
CA SER A 149 8.54 0.26 8.17
C SER A 149 9.26 0.60 9.46
N PHE A 150 10.54 0.27 9.57
CA PHE A 150 11.32 0.58 10.77
C PHE A 150 12.81 0.74 10.48
N VAL A 151 13.52 1.43 11.38
CA VAL A 151 14.93 1.83 11.22
C VAL A 151 15.79 1.15 12.28
N LEU A 152 16.77 0.37 11.84
CA LEU A 152 17.77 -0.30 12.69
C LEU A 152 19.09 0.47 12.82
N GLY A 153 19.21 1.64 12.18
CA GLY A 153 20.45 2.40 12.09
C GLY A 153 21.19 2.08 10.78
N LYS A 154 22.37 1.46 10.86
CA LYS A 154 23.21 1.19 9.68
C LYS A 154 22.63 0.08 8.80
N ASN A 155 22.85 0.16 7.48
CA ASN A 155 22.40 -0.85 6.49
C ASN A 155 22.86 -2.28 6.83
N GLU A 156 24.08 -2.42 7.35
CA GLU A 156 24.64 -3.72 7.77
C GLU A 156 23.78 -4.40 8.85
N TYR A 157 23.21 -3.62 9.79
CA TYR A 157 22.33 -4.16 10.82
C TYR A 157 21.02 -4.68 10.22
N GLY A 158 20.47 -3.98 9.23
CA GLY A 158 19.32 -4.46 8.46
C GLY A 158 19.59 -5.78 7.76
N LEU A 159 20.73 -5.91 7.06
CA LEU A 159 21.10 -7.15 6.37
C LEU A 159 21.30 -8.32 7.35
N LYS A 160 21.99 -8.09 8.47
CA LYS A 160 22.18 -9.11 9.51
C LYS A 160 20.85 -9.52 10.15
N PHE A 161 19.93 -8.57 10.35
CA PHE A 161 18.61 -8.83 10.88
C PHE A 161 17.78 -9.70 9.93
N MET A 162 17.66 -9.31 8.65
CA MET A 162 16.88 -10.08 7.66
C MET A 162 17.39 -11.52 7.53
N ARG A 163 18.72 -11.73 7.49
CA ARG A 163 19.33 -13.07 7.38
C ARG A 163 19.06 -13.99 8.58
N ARG A 164 18.63 -13.44 9.72
CA ARG A 164 18.30 -14.23 10.92
C ARG A 164 16.83 -14.61 11.02
N LEU A 165 15.97 -14.04 10.19
CA LEU A 165 14.54 -14.34 10.17
C LEU A 165 14.31 -15.73 9.56
N LYS A 166 13.45 -16.54 10.21
CA LYS A 166 13.12 -17.89 9.74
C LYS A 166 11.78 -17.93 8.97
N ILE A 167 10.80 -17.18 9.46
CA ILE A 167 9.44 -17.10 8.91
C ILE A 167 9.37 -16.06 7.80
N ILE A 168 9.80 -14.83 8.10
CA ILE A 168 9.75 -13.70 7.16
C ILE A 168 10.78 -13.92 6.05
N LYS A 169 10.37 -13.83 4.79
CA LYS A 169 11.23 -14.03 3.61
C LYS A 169 11.67 -12.71 3.01
N GLU A 170 12.88 -12.69 2.45
CA GLU A 170 13.36 -11.56 1.67
C GLU A 170 12.72 -11.59 0.27
N ALA A 171 11.84 -10.62 -0.02
CA ALA A 171 11.21 -10.47 -1.32
C ALA A 171 10.74 -9.03 -1.55
N SER A 172 10.65 -8.61 -2.81
CA SER A 172 10.32 -7.22 -3.19
C SER A 172 8.81 -6.92 -3.26
N SER A 173 7.94 -7.93 -3.25
CA SER A 173 6.48 -7.75 -3.25
C SER A 173 5.91 -7.61 -1.83
N LEU A 174 4.59 -7.44 -1.73
CA LEU A 174 3.86 -7.26 -0.47
C LEU A 174 2.40 -7.70 -0.60
N GLY A 175 1.72 -7.81 0.53
CA GLY A 175 0.27 -7.99 0.63
C GLY A 175 -0.23 -9.42 0.44
N GLY A 176 0.69 -10.39 0.29
CA GLY A 176 0.41 -11.82 0.34
C GLY A 176 0.11 -12.33 1.76
N ILE A 177 -0.32 -13.58 1.85
CA ILE A 177 -0.52 -14.28 3.14
C ILE A 177 0.80 -14.56 3.87
N GLU A 178 1.89 -14.68 3.13
CA GLU A 178 3.24 -14.81 3.65
C GLU A 178 3.82 -13.48 4.14
N SER A 179 4.63 -13.53 5.19
CA SER A 179 5.34 -12.35 5.68
C SER A 179 6.61 -12.12 4.86
N LEU A 180 6.74 -10.93 4.29
CA LEU A 180 7.88 -10.51 3.47
C LEU A 180 8.59 -9.32 4.11
N MET A 181 9.88 -9.22 3.87
CA MET A 181 10.70 -8.06 4.23
C MET A 181 11.61 -7.71 3.06
N SER A 182 11.84 -6.43 2.87
CA SER A 182 12.88 -5.96 1.97
C SER A 182 13.55 -4.72 2.54
N MET A 183 14.76 -4.47 2.07
CA MET A 183 15.45 -3.22 2.32
C MET A 183 15.34 -2.34 1.07
N PRO A 184 14.54 -1.27 1.07
CA PRO A 184 14.27 -0.47 -0.12
C PRO A 184 15.54 0.00 -0.86
N PHE A 185 16.62 0.30 -0.12
CA PHE A 185 17.89 0.75 -0.69
C PHE A 185 18.55 -0.26 -1.64
N ASN A 186 18.24 -1.55 -1.48
CA ASN A 186 18.81 -2.65 -2.26
C ASN A 186 17.76 -3.36 -3.16
N THR A 187 16.49 -2.93 -3.11
CA THR A 187 15.41 -3.54 -3.87
C THR A 187 14.63 -2.49 -4.66
N SER A 188 13.45 -2.11 -4.18
CA SER A 188 12.46 -1.30 -4.90
C SER A 188 12.87 0.15 -5.10
N HIS A 189 13.84 0.67 -4.33
CA HIS A 189 14.35 2.03 -4.43
C HIS A 189 15.87 2.05 -4.72
N SER A 190 16.39 0.94 -5.26
CA SER A 190 17.80 0.82 -5.64
C SER A 190 18.23 1.87 -6.67
N TYR A 191 17.30 2.36 -7.50
CA TYR A 191 17.53 3.41 -8.48
C TYR A 191 17.73 4.82 -7.90
N LEU A 192 17.35 5.06 -6.63
CA LEU A 192 17.58 6.37 -5.99
C LEU A 192 19.05 6.53 -5.61
N SER A 193 19.62 7.70 -5.88
CA SER A 193 20.97 8.07 -5.43
C SER A 193 21.03 8.19 -3.89
N ASN A 194 22.25 8.14 -3.33
CA ASN A 194 22.43 8.32 -1.88
C ASN A 194 21.96 9.69 -1.38
N GLU A 195 22.10 10.75 -2.19
CA GLU A 195 21.61 12.09 -1.84
C GLU A 195 20.09 12.17 -1.82
N GLU A 196 19.43 11.55 -2.81
CA GLU A 196 17.96 11.46 -2.82
C GLU A 196 17.47 10.65 -1.63
N ARG A 197 18.12 9.53 -1.29
CA ARG A 197 17.76 8.72 -0.11
C ARG A 197 17.86 9.50 1.19
N LYS A 198 18.90 10.32 1.37
CA LYS A 198 19.07 11.17 2.56
C LYS A 198 17.99 12.22 2.74
N LYS A 199 17.31 12.66 1.67
CA LYS A 199 16.14 13.54 1.78
C LYS A 199 14.94 12.85 2.44
N TRP A 200 15.00 11.53 2.61
CA TRP A 200 13.91 10.68 3.10
C TRP A 200 14.28 9.84 4.34
N GLU A 201 15.49 9.99 4.90
CA GLU A 201 15.92 9.41 6.18
C GLU A 201 15.41 10.24 7.38
#